data_AF-A0A929RXZ1-F1
#
_entry.id   AF-A0A929RXZ1-F1
#
_cell.length_a   1.000
_cell.length_b   1.000
_cell.length_c   1.000
_cell.angle_alpha   90.00
_cell.angle_beta   90.00
_cell.angle_gamma   90.00
#
_symmetry.space_group_name_H-M   'P 1'
#
loop_
_entity.id
_entity.type
_entity.pdbx_description
1 polymer ?
#
loop_
_entity_poly.entity_id
_entity_poly.type
_entity_poly.pdbx_seq_one_letter_code
_entity_poly.pdbx_strand_id
1 'polypeptide(L)'
;MFEFIYSKAIAKGYKKIIKRQYDKKADLIPLLWTEHCIECAAPTCYTTCKRYKRRSDGNCIRIVGGVSPIITDEGLGAEVEFRTWAKIESQLNIKPIKSKTYSLLYCSISAFGRFFRGLANLVSNTPIQRFIDAGWFSYRQKVINAFTKKRTPIHALSLHGKLKNKQQETTLLVDVKSASKHLFRESIQVPLGDSEFFVSIPSYASAEELHFINIHPANAEEHIALTFEYLELEPTNKTEGKKVKCVIWDLDNTLWKGVLIEDSNVEVNSQFVELIKRLDRSGIVNSIASKNDKEQVVDKLKALGIDEYFIFNKINWNPKSINIGKTIEQMNINPNTIVFVDDNPFERNEVSLRYPSITCIDPSEMLSFSTCKRFNTIVTEDSQKRRSTYKMLESLKEEEDNWTGNIDDFLQSCRIKANLSRPTEETLPRCYELLQRTNQLNASGRRLSLDEVTALVNSERADTYVLRSSDKFGDYGIVGFLIVDKSGDIPCITDFVISCRVANKKIEPTLVNYLSKKYNGKVLFNYKKTNRNGPMFALIDELKMERVASKDGVDVYSCSYNDHYPQIVMLEEFS
;
A
#
# COMPACT_ATOMS: atom_id res chain seq x y z
N MET A 1 19.31 -11.64 7.15
CA MET A 1 20.43 -12.62 7.28
C MET A 1 19.89 -14.05 7.40
N PHE A 2 20.52 -15.03 6.76
CA PHE A 2 20.18 -16.46 6.92
C PHE A 2 21.23 -17.20 7.75
N GLU A 3 20.77 -18.15 8.56
CA GLU A 3 21.67 -19.03 9.30
C GLU A 3 21.97 -20.33 8.55
N PHE A 4 23.25 -20.55 8.23
CA PHE A 4 23.70 -21.70 7.45
C PHE A 4 24.40 -22.80 8.26
N ILE A 5 24.34 -22.77 9.60
CA ILE A 5 25.18 -23.66 10.45
C ILE A 5 24.84 -25.15 10.30
N TYR A 6 23.62 -25.47 9.86
CA TYR A 6 23.15 -26.84 9.60
C TYR A 6 23.13 -27.22 8.13
N SER A 7 23.52 -26.30 7.25
CA SER A 7 23.58 -26.52 5.82
C SER A 7 24.59 -27.62 5.48
N LYS A 8 24.21 -28.53 4.59
CA LYS A 8 25.18 -29.42 3.92
C LYS A 8 26.00 -28.68 2.86
N ALA A 9 25.45 -27.63 2.25
CA ALA A 9 26.11 -26.81 1.25
C ALA A 9 26.99 -25.71 1.88
N ILE A 10 28.11 -25.39 1.23
CA ILE A 10 29.05 -24.37 1.69
C ILE A 10 29.26 -23.32 0.60
N ALA A 11 28.92 -22.07 0.89
CA ALA A 11 29.35 -20.94 0.07
C ALA A 11 30.79 -20.53 0.43
N LYS A 12 31.70 -20.62 -0.55
CA LYS A 12 33.06 -20.06 -0.48
C LYS A 12 33.00 -18.56 -0.77
N GLY A 13 33.92 -17.78 -0.18
CA GLY A 13 34.00 -16.34 -0.46
C GLY A 13 32.85 -15.47 0.09
N TYR A 14 31.94 -16.03 0.89
CA TYR A 14 30.74 -15.34 1.39
C TYR A 14 31.03 -13.97 2.03
N LYS A 15 32.16 -13.79 2.72
CA LYS A 15 32.54 -12.50 3.31
C LYS A 15 32.65 -11.37 2.28
N LYS A 16 33.23 -11.64 1.10
CA LYS A 16 33.37 -10.66 0.03
C LYS A 16 32.02 -10.34 -0.60
N ILE A 17 31.15 -11.36 -0.73
CA ILE A 17 29.81 -11.24 -1.28
C ILE A 17 28.91 -10.42 -0.35
N ILE A 18 28.87 -10.74 0.94
CA ILE A 18 28.11 -9.97 1.96
C ILE A 18 28.55 -8.51 1.95
N LYS A 19 29.87 -8.23 1.97
CA LYS A 19 30.37 -6.85 1.90
C LYS A 19 29.90 -6.13 0.64
N ARG A 20 30.03 -6.76 -0.53
CA ARG A 20 29.55 -6.20 -1.81
C ARG A 20 28.04 -5.92 -1.79
N GLN A 21 27.27 -6.85 -1.22
CA GLN A 21 25.81 -6.80 -1.18
C GLN A 21 25.28 -5.73 -0.21
N TYR A 22 25.95 -5.53 0.94
CA TYR A 22 25.41 -4.70 2.02
C TYR A 22 26.18 -3.40 2.29
N ASP A 23 27.49 -3.26 2.03
CA ASP A 23 28.29 -2.09 2.48
C ASP A 23 27.84 -0.74 1.89
N LYS A 24 27.08 -0.76 0.79
CA LYS A 24 26.56 0.43 0.09
C LYS A 24 25.03 0.56 0.15
N LYS A 25 24.33 -0.30 0.89
CA LYS A 25 22.87 -0.20 1.05
C LYS A 25 22.49 0.83 2.11
N ALA A 26 21.20 1.17 2.11
CA ALA A 26 20.55 1.89 3.21
C ALA A 26 20.64 1.08 4.52
N ASP A 27 20.30 1.73 5.64
CA ASP A 27 20.26 1.08 6.93
C ASP A 27 19.23 -0.06 6.93
N LEU A 28 19.54 -1.16 7.63
CA LEU A 28 18.73 -2.38 7.62
C LEU A 28 18.39 -2.80 9.05
N ILE A 29 17.27 -3.52 9.19
CA ILE A 29 16.88 -4.14 10.45
C ILE A 29 17.44 -5.57 10.47
N PRO A 30 18.29 -5.93 11.43
CA PRO A 30 18.89 -7.26 11.49
C PRO A 30 17.88 -8.34 11.85
N LEU A 31 17.47 -9.12 10.84
CA LEU A 31 16.76 -10.39 11.00
C LEU A 31 17.74 -11.56 10.83
N LEU A 32 17.68 -12.53 11.73
CA LEU A 32 18.40 -13.80 11.62
C LEU A 32 17.38 -14.92 11.41
N TRP A 33 17.19 -15.30 10.16
CA TRP A 33 16.25 -16.36 9.77
C TRP A 33 16.80 -17.72 10.17
N THR A 34 16.03 -18.43 10.99
CA THR A 34 16.33 -19.76 11.51
C THR A 34 15.15 -20.68 11.31
N GLU A 35 15.41 -21.99 11.22
CA GLU A 35 14.32 -22.96 11.05
C GLU A 35 13.54 -23.18 12.35
N HIS A 36 12.22 -23.13 12.25
CA HIS A 36 11.28 -23.36 13.34
C HIS A 36 10.09 -24.21 12.84
N CYS A 37 9.15 -24.49 13.73
CA CYS A 37 7.92 -25.23 13.42
C CYS A 37 6.69 -24.45 13.88
N ILE A 38 5.63 -24.52 13.09
CA ILE A 38 4.34 -23.87 13.34
C ILE A 38 3.73 -24.40 14.65
N GLU A 39 3.60 -25.72 14.76
CA GLU A 39 2.96 -26.44 15.89
C GLU A 39 3.92 -26.78 17.05
N CYS A 40 5.04 -26.06 17.19
CA CYS A 40 6.11 -26.48 18.09
C CYS A 40 5.85 -26.11 19.57
N ALA A 41 5.55 -27.10 20.41
CA ALA A 41 5.64 -26.99 21.87
C ALA A 41 6.97 -27.54 22.39
N ALA A 42 8.10 -27.01 21.91
CA ALA A 42 9.41 -27.42 22.41
C ALA A 42 9.57 -27.05 23.90
N PRO A 43 10.21 -27.91 24.73
CA PRO A 43 10.87 -29.16 24.36
C PRO A 43 9.94 -30.39 24.32
N THR A 44 8.69 -30.28 24.80
CA THR A 44 7.73 -31.39 24.89
C THR A 44 7.51 -32.08 23.55
N CYS A 45 7.52 -31.33 22.45
CA CYS A 45 7.32 -31.87 21.11
C CYS A 45 8.40 -32.89 20.68
N TYR A 46 9.57 -32.93 21.32
CA TYR A 46 10.65 -33.87 20.93
C TYR A 46 10.35 -35.33 21.28
N THR A 47 9.43 -35.58 22.22
CA THR A 47 9.03 -36.93 22.60
C THR A 47 7.63 -37.29 22.11
N THR A 48 6.74 -36.31 21.94
CA THR A 48 5.33 -36.54 21.61
C THR A 48 5.01 -36.41 20.12
N CYS A 49 5.81 -35.67 19.35
CA CYS A 49 5.52 -35.41 17.95
C CYS A 49 5.91 -36.60 17.06
N LYS A 50 4.93 -37.26 16.43
CA LYS A 50 5.17 -38.35 15.46
C LYS A 50 6.03 -37.93 14.26
N ARG A 51 6.13 -36.63 13.97
CA ARG A 51 6.88 -36.05 12.84
C ARG A 51 8.28 -35.58 13.24
N TYR A 52 8.64 -35.68 14.52
CA TYR A 52 9.96 -35.30 15.01
C TYR A 52 11.04 -36.11 14.29
N LYS A 53 11.99 -35.40 13.66
CA LYS A 53 13.23 -36.00 13.15
C LYS A 53 14.39 -35.30 13.82
N ARG A 54 15.17 -36.06 14.60
CA ARG A 54 16.28 -35.52 15.39
C ARG A 54 17.43 -35.08 14.50
N ARG A 55 17.88 -33.84 14.68
CA ARG A 55 19.12 -33.27 14.13
C ARG A 55 20.29 -33.55 15.09
N SER A 56 21.50 -33.26 14.64
CA SER A 56 22.73 -33.46 15.41
C SER A 56 22.79 -32.68 16.73
N ASP A 57 22.19 -31.49 16.81
CA ASP A 57 22.09 -30.68 18.03
C ASP A 57 20.98 -31.14 19.00
N GLY A 58 20.16 -32.11 18.58
CA GLY A 58 19.00 -32.60 19.32
C GLY A 58 17.69 -31.86 19.04
N ASN A 59 17.68 -30.84 18.17
CA ASN A 59 16.45 -30.19 17.72
C ASN A 59 15.78 -30.96 16.57
N CYS A 60 14.57 -30.57 16.20
CA CYS A 60 13.87 -31.17 15.06
C CYS A 60 14.38 -30.60 13.72
N ILE A 61 14.59 -31.45 12.72
CA ILE A 61 14.84 -31.04 11.32
C ILE A 61 13.53 -30.49 10.74
N ARG A 62 13.51 -29.23 10.29
CA ARG A 62 12.33 -28.59 9.69
C ARG A 62 12.59 -28.16 8.25
N ILE A 63 13.80 -27.73 7.95
CA ILE A 63 14.25 -27.49 6.58
C ILE A 63 15.11 -28.67 6.13
N VAL A 64 14.81 -29.24 4.95
CA VAL A 64 15.58 -30.38 4.43
C VAL A 64 17.01 -29.94 4.14
N GLY A 65 17.98 -30.60 4.78
CA GLY A 65 19.39 -30.22 4.65
C GLY A 65 19.80 -28.91 5.33
N GLY A 66 18.89 -28.27 6.08
CA GLY A 66 19.07 -26.94 6.64
C GLY A 66 18.91 -25.84 5.58
N VAL A 67 18.85 -24.59 6.04
CA VAL A 67 18.87 -23.42 5.15
C VAL A 67 20.19 -23.42 4.40
N SER A 68 20.17 -23.56 3.07
CA SER A 68 21.36 -23.77 2.25
C SER A 68 21.80 -22.48 1.56
N PRO A 69 23.09 -22.08 1.64
CA PRO A 69 23.53 -20.83 1.05
C PRO A 69 23.62 -20.94 -0.48
N ILE A 70 23.14 -19.92 -1.17
CA ILE A 70 23.28 -19.79 -2.62
C ILE A 70 23.90 -18.43 -2.97
N ILE A 71 24.62 -18.38 -4.10
CA ILE A 71 25.17 -17.13 -4.63
C ILE A 71 24.37 -16.78 -5.88
N THR A 72 23.80 -15.59 -5.86
CA THR A 72 22.98 -15.03 -6.95
C THR A 72 23.60 -13.70 -7.41
N ASP A 73 23.02 -13.10 -8.45
CA ASP A 73 23.40 -11.76 -8.90
C ASP A 73 23.12 -10.70 -7.82
N GLU A 74 22.08 -10.91 -7.01
CA GLU A 74 21.71 -10.07 -5.86
C GLU A 74 22.64 -10.25 -4.65
N GLY A 75 23.44 -11.33 -4.61
CA GLY A 75 24.43 -11.58 -3.56
C GLY A 75 24.28 -12.95 -2.90
N LEU A 76 24.34 -12.98 -1.56
CA LEU A 76 24.20 -14.22 -0.79
C LEU A 76 22.73 -14.42 -0.42
N GLY A 77 22.09 -15.41 -1.04
CA GLY A 77 20.73 -15.86 -0.76
C GLY A 77 20.68 -17.17 0.01
N ALA A 78 19.49 -17.77 0.07
CA ALA A 78 19.28 -19.08 0.65
C ALA A 78 18.28 -19.94 -0.14
N GLU A 79 18.56 -21.23 -0.26
CA GLU A 79 17.60 -22.25 -0.66
C GLU A 79 16.99 -22.89 0.58
N VAL A 80 15.65 -22.96 0.62
CA VAL A 80 14.88 -23.43 1.75
C VAL A 80 13.83 -24.43 1.26
N GLU A 81 14.04 -25.71 1.59
CA GLU A 81 13.07 -26.78 1.36
C GLU A 81 12.25 -27.02 2.63
N PHE A 82 11.02 -26.49 2.63
CA PHE A 82 10.09 -26.60 3.75
C PHE A 82 9.56 -28.04 3.86
N ARG A 83 9.66 -28.61 5.07
CA ARG A 83 8.89 -29.81 5.43
C ARG A 83 7.50 -29.41 5.94
N THR A 84 6.64 -30.41 6.14
CA THR A 84 5.43 -30.25 6.94
C THR A 84 5.67 -29.47 8.24
N TRP A 85 4.87 -28.43 8.43
CA TRP A 85 4.86 -27.48 9.53
C TRP A 85 6.13 -26.66 9.69
N ALA A 86 7.03 -26.65 8.70
CA ALA A 86 8.25 -25.87 8.75
C ALA A 86 7.96 -24.39 8.52
N LYS A 87 8.76 -23.56 9.19
CA LYS A 87 8.80 -22.13 8.97
C LYS A 87 10.21 -21.60 9.15
N ILE A 88 10.50 -20.44 8.58
CA ILE A 88 11.66 -19.64 8.99
C ILE A 88 11.18 -18.55 9.95
N GLU A 89 11.91 -18.32 11.03
CA GLU A 89 11.55 -17.37 12.09
C GLU A 89 12.78 -16.58 12.54
N SER A 90 12.55 -15.30 12.87
CA SER A 90 13.52 -14.40 13.47
C SER A 90 12.85 -13.63 14.61
N GLN A 91 13.62 -13.32 15.66
CA GLN A 91 13.21 -12.29 16.60
C GLN A 91 13.09 -10.95 15.85
N LEU A 92 12.00 -10.22 16.06
CA LEU A 92 11.72 -8.94 15.44
C LEU A 92 12.13 -7.82 16.42
N ASN A 93 13.23 -7.14 16.11
CA ASN A 93 13.60 -5.88 16.72
C ASN A 93 13.46 -4.78 15.66
N ILE A 94 13.04 -3.56 16.01
CA ILE A 94 12.69 -2.53 15.02
C ILE A 94 13.76 -1.45 14.79
N LYS A 95 14.93 -1.58 15.42
CA LYS A 95 16.00 -0.58 15.29
C LYS A 95 16.86 -0.84 14.04
N PRO A 96 16.91 0.09 13.08
CA PRO A 96 17.82 -0.01 11.94
C PRO A 96 19.28 0.17 12.39
N ILE A 97 20.20 -0.51 11.71
CA ILE A 97 21.64 -0.37 11.90
C ILE A 97 22.31 -0.03 10.57
N LYS A 98 23.45 0.67 10.65
CA LYS A 98 24.23 1.05 9.48
C LYS A 98 24.60 -0.18 8.67
N SER A 99 24.52 -0.06 7.34
CA SER A 99 24.73 -1.16 6.41
C SER A 99 26.11 -1.84 6.53
N LYS A 100 27.17 -1.07 6.83
CA LYS A 100 28.51 -1.62 7.19
C LYS A 100 28.50 -2.41 8.50
N THR A 101 27.73 -1.97 9.49
CA THR A 101 27.59 -2.70 10.77
C THR A 101 26.81 -4.00 10.54
N TYR A 102 25.76 -3.95 9.71
CA TYR A 102 25.00 -5.12 9.28
C TYR A 102 25.89 -6.15 8.58
N SER A 103 26.72 -5.73 7.60
CA SER A 103 27.61 -6.63 6.87
C SER A 103 28.66 -7.29 7.78
N LEU A 104 29.23 -6.53 8.71
CA LEU A 104 30.16 -7.03 9.74
C LEU A 104 29.47 -8.03 10.68
N LEU A 105 28.26 -7.71 11.14
CA LEU A 105 27.46 -8.58 12.00
C LEU A 105 27.17 -9.92 11.30
N TYR A 106 26.71 -9.87 10.04
CA TYR A 106 26.41 -11.08 9.27
C TYR A 106 27.66 -11.94 9.00
N CYS A 107 28.78 -11.30 8.64
CA CYS A 107 30.06 -12.00 8.49
C CYS A 107 30.51 -12.66 9.79
N SER A 108 30.34 -11.97 10.93
CA SER A 108 30.79 -12.44 12.24
C SER A 108 29.96 -13.63 12.70
N ILE A 109 28.62 -13.51 12.67
CA ILE A 109 27.69 -14.60 13.02
C ILE A 109 27.97 -15.83 12.16
N SER A 110 28.15 -15.65 10.84
CA SER A 110 28.44 -16.76 9.92
C SER A 110 29.78 -17.43 10.23
N ALA A 111 30.82 -16.66 10.56
CA ALA A 111 32.16 -17.19 10.85
C ALA A 111 32.18 -17.94 12.19
N PHE A 112 31.69 -17.31 13.26
CA PHE A 112 31.64 -17.92 14.57
C PHE A 112 30.69 -19.13 14.61
N GLY A 113 29.56 -19.07 13.91
CA GLY A 113 28.65 -20.22 13.82
C GLY A 113 29.33 -21.46 13.22
N ARG A 114 30.13 -21.28 12.15
CA ARG A 114 30.95 -22.38 11.60
C ARG A 114 32.02 -22.86 12.58
N PHE A 115 32.68 -21.95 13.28
CA PHE A 115 33.71 -22.30 14.26
C PHE A 115 33.14 -23.13 15.41
N PHE A 116 32.06 -22.66 16.06
CA PHE A 116 31.40 -23.38 17.15
C PHE A 116 30.77 -24.68 16.68
N ARG A 117 30.21 -24.73 15.46
CA ARG A 117 29.71 -25.99 14.87
C ARG A 117 30.84 -26.99 14.62
N GLY A 118 32.00 -26.51 14.16
CA GLY A 118 33.21 -27.33 14.02
C GLY A 118 33.64 -27.92 15.37
N LEU A 119 33.71 -27.10 16.42
CA LEU A 119 34.00 -27.54 17.78
C LEU A 119 32.98 -28.57 18.28
N ALA A 120 31.68 -28.31 18.08
CA ALA A 120 30.62 -29.22 18.46
C ALA A 120 30.73 -30.57 17.75
N ASN A 121 31.16 -30.61 16.47
CA ASN A 121 31.34 -31.85 15.72
C ASN A 121 32.57 -32.66 16.17
N LEU A 122 33.57 -32.04 16.81
CA LEU A 122 34.72 -32.75 17.40
C LEU A 122 34.37 -33.52 18.66
N VAL A 123 33.27 -33.14 19.32
CA VAL A 123 32.78 -33.78 20.54
C VAL A 123 31.67 -34.75 20.16
N SER A 124 31.87 -36.06 20.37
CA SER A 124 30.85 -37.08 20.18
C SER A 124 29.57 -36.74 20.96
N ASN A 125 28.39 -37.10 20.42
CA ASN A 125 27.02 -36.75 20.83
C ASN A 125 26.70 -36.81 22.34
N THR A 126 27.26 -35.85 23.08
CA THR A 126 27.30 -35.76 24.56
C THR A 126 26.60 -34.50 25.03
N PRO A 127 26.29 -34.39 26.33
CA PRO A 127 25.79 -33.13 26.93
C PRO A 127 26.66 -31.91 26.61
N ILE A 128 27.97 -32.12 26.42
CA ILE A 128 28.94 -31.07 26.07
C ILE A 128 28.67 -30.50 24.67
N GLN A 129 28.40 -31.36 23.68
CA GLN A 129 28.05 -30.90 22.33
C GLN A 129 26.80 -30.00 22.36
N ARG A 130 25.77 -30.43 23.12
CA ARG A 130 24.53 -29.64 23.28
C ARG A 130 24.76 -28.33 24.02
N PHE A 131 25.66 -28.31 25.01
CA PHE A 131 26.04 -27.09 25.71
C PHE A 131 26.75 -26.10 24.79
N ILE A 132 27.66 -26.57 23.93
CA ILE A 132 28.35 -25.72 22.93
C ILE A 132 27.35 -25.16 21.93
N ASP A 133 26.49 -26.01 21.36
CA ASP A 133 25.45 -25.58 20.42
C ASP A 133 24.52 -24.54 21.10
N ALA A 134 23.94 -24.87 22.27
CA ALA A 134 23.03 -23.98 23.01
C ALA A 134 23.70 -22.66 23.46
N GLY A 135 24.97 -22.71 23.85
CA GLY A 135 25.77 -21.54 24.20
C GLY A 135 25.92 -20.59 23.02
N TRP A 136 26.21 -21.12 21.83
CA TRP A 136 26.26 -20.33 20.60
C TRP A 136 24.91 -19.70 20.23
N PHE A 137 23.82 -20.47 20.29
CA PHE A 137 22.46 -19.98 20.07
C PHE A 137 22.12 -18.79 20.99
N SER A 138 22.44 -18.89 22.29
CA SER A 138 22.21 -17.81 23.24
C SER A 138 23.10 -16.60 22.95
N TYR A 139 24.38 -16.84 22.66
CA TYR A 139 25.35 -15.77 22.43
C TYR A 139 25.03 -14.94 21.17
N ARG A 140 24.75 -15.58 20.04
CA ARG A 140 24.50 -14.85 18.78
C ARG A 140 23.28 -13.93 18.89
N GLN A 141 22.20 -14.37 19.55
CA GLN A 141 21.00 -13.56 19.72
C GLN A 141 21.26 -12.40 20.67
N LYS A 142 22.04 -12.60 21.74
CA LYS A 142 22.50 -11.51 22.63
C LYS A 142 23.30 -10.46 21.87
N VAL A 143 24.19 -10.87 20.95
CA VAL A 143 24.96 -9.95 20.12
C VAL A 143 24.04 -9.12 19.23
N ILE A 144 23.11 -9.74 18.48
CA ILE A 144 22.14 -9.00 17.66
C ILE A 144 21.34 -8.02 18.52
N ASN A 145 20.80 -8.51 19.65
CA ASN A 145 20.00 -7.70 20.56
C ASN A 145 20.77 -6.51 21.16
N ALA A 146 22.09 -6.63 21.37
CA ALA A 146 22.91 -5.52 21.84
C ALA A 146 22.97 -4.35 20.83
N PHE A 147 22.96 -4.64 19.53
CA PHE A 147 22.93 -3.60 18.49
C PHE A 147 21.53 -2.98 18.33
N THR A 148 20.47 -3.72 18.66
CA THR A 148 19.08 -3.31 18.44
C THR A 148 18.34 -2.80 19.69
N LYS A 149 18.95 -2.83 20.88
CA LYS A 149 18.29 -2.58 22.18
C LYS A 149 17.71 -1.17 22.42
N LYS A 150 18.14 -0.14 21.67
CA LYS A 150 17.66 1.25 21.89
C LYS A 150 16.35 1.50 21.12
N ARG A 151 15.36 2.11 21.77
CA ARG A 151 14.11 2.55 21.14
C ARG A 151 14.37 3.81 20.31
N THR A 152 14.55 3.65 19.01
CA THR A 152 14.43 4.75 18.05
C THR A 152 12.97 4.88 17.63
N PRO A 153 12.54 6.05 17.12
CA PRO A 153 11.18 6.22 16.62
C PRO A 153 10.84 5.13 15.61
N ILE A 154 9.55 4.77 15.64
CA ILE A 154 8.94 3.73 14.83
C ILE A 154 9.03 4.14 13.35
N HIS A 155 10.06 3.61 12.66
CA HIS A 155 10.05 3.60 11.21
C HIS A 155 8.93 2.68 10.75
N ALA A 156 8.19 3.07 9.71
CA ALA A 156 7.39 2.09 8.97
C ALA A 156 8.38 1.10 8.36
N LEU A 157 8.11 -0.20 8.45
CA LEU A 157 9.06 -1.23 8.01
C LEU A 157 8.50 -1.92 6.77
N SER A 158 9.38 -2.35 5.86
CA SER A 158 9.00 -3.17 4.72
C SER A 158 9.90 -4.39 4.66
N LEU A 159 9.31 -5.57 4.71
CA LEU A 159 9.98 -6.81 4.38
C LEU A 159 10.03 -6.91 2.86
N HIS A 160 11.22 -6.78 2.29
CA HIS A 160 11.48 -6.94 0.87
C HIS A 160 12.02 -8.34 0.62
N GLY A 161 11.34 -9.10 -0.23
CA GLY A 161 11.81 -10.41 -0.66
C GLY A 161 11.85 -10.55 -2.18
N LYS A 162 12.93 -11.16 -2.68
CA LYS A 162 13.06 -11.67 -4.05
C LYS A 162 13.24 -13.18 -3.95
N LEU A 163 12.37 -13.94 -4.58
CA LEU A 163 12.45 -15.39 -4.58
C LEU A 163 12.21 -15.98 -5.97
N LYS A 164 12.71 -17.20 -6.13
CA LYS A 164 12.52 -18.02 -7.32
C LYS A 164 11.86 -19.33 -6.92
N ASN A 165 10.78 -19.65 -7.62
CA ASN A 165 10.01 -20.88 -7.46
C ASN A 165 10.11 -21.72 -8.73
N LYS A 166 10.58 -22.97 -8.61
CA LYS A 166 10.78 -23.89 -9.74
C LYS A 166 9.86 -25.11 -9.71
N GLN A 167 8.96 -25.19 -8.73
CA GLN A 167 8.18 -26.40 -8.47
C GLN A 167 6.72 -26.19 -8.84
N GLN A 168 5.91 -25.71 -7.90
CA GLN A 168 4.47 -25.49 -8.05
C GLN A 168 4.10 -24.14 -7.47
N GLU A 169 3.03 -23.52 -7.96
CA GLU A 169 2.52 -22.28 -7.37
C GLU A 169 2.15 -22.50 -5.90
N THR A 170 2.50 -21.54 -5.04
CA THR A 170 2.20 -21.60 -3.61
C THR A 170 1.80 -20.22 -3.08
N THR A 171 1.30 -20.20 -1.85
CA THR A 171 1.11 -18.97 -1.08
C THR A 171 2.00 -19.05 0.16
N LEU A 172 2.82 -18.03 0.40
CA LEU A 172 3.53 -17.85 1.67
C LEU A 172 2.71 -16.97 2.61
N LEU A 173 2.77 -17.24 3.90
CA LEU A 173 2.26 -16.37 4.96
C LEU A 173 3.43 -15.72 5.67
N VAL A 174 3.35 -14.40 5.87
CA VAL A 174 4.26 -13.62 6.71
C VAL A 174 3.52 -13.25 7.99
N ASP A 175 3.99 -13.77 9.11
CA ASP A 175 3.37 -13.59 10.41
C ASP A 175 4.25 -12.77 11.34
N VAL A 176 3.66 -11.82 12.07
CA VAL A 176 4.26 -11.26 13.28
C VAL A 176 3.45 -11.70 14.49
N LYS A 177 4.13 -12.20 15.51
CA LYS A 177 3.52 -12.67 16.76
C LYS A 177 4.35 -12.28 17.96
N SER A 178 3.72 -12.26 19.12
CA SER A 178 4.37 -12.25 20.43
C SER A 178 4.27 -13.64 21.09
N ALA A 179 4.63 -13.76 22.36
CA ALA A 179 4.49 -15.01 23.09
C ALA A 179 3.01 -15.37 23.32
N SER A 180 2.15 -14.35 23.44
CA SER A 180 0.74 -14.49 23.80
C SER A 180 -0.24 -14.19 22.66
N LYS A 181 0.18 -13.47 21.61
CA LYS A 181 -0.74 -12.96 20.58
C LYS A 181 -0.18 -13.12 19.17
N HIS A 182 -1.07 -13.42 18.23
CA HIS A 182 -0.81 -13.21 16.80
C HIS A 182 -1.15 -11.75 16.47
N LEU A 183 -0.21 -11.04 15.83
CA LEU A 183 -0.27 -9.59 15.69
C LEU A 183 -0.45 -9.15 14.24
N PHE A 184 0.14 -9.85 13.27
CA PHE A 184 0.08 -9.55 11.83
C PHE A 184 0.08 -10.84 11.03
N ARG A 185 -0.67 -10.88 9.92
CA ARG A 185 -0.53 -11.87 8.86
C ARG A 185 -0.76 -11.20 7.51
N GLU A 186 0.16 -11.42 6.59
CA GLU A 186 -0.01 -11.11 5.16
C GLU A 186 0.23 -12.36 4.33
N SER A 187 -0.53 -12.55 3.26
CA SER A 187 -0.30 -13.62 2.28
C SER A 187 0.44 -13.10 1.04
N ILE A 188 1.46 -13.83 0.60
CA ILE A 188 2.22 -13.55 -0.62
C ILE A 188 1.94 -14.69 -1.60
N GLN A 189 1.41 -14.35 -2.77
CA GLN A 189 1.29 -15.30 -3.88
C GLN A 189 2.66 -15.50 -4.53
N VAL A 190 3.05 -16.75 -4.71
CA VAL A 190 4.35 -17.16 -5.27
C VAL A 190 4.09 -18.03 -6.50
N PRO A 191 3.94 -17.41 -7.69
CA PRO A 191 3.82 -18.15 -8.95
C PRO A 191 5.13 -18.86 -9.31
N LEU A 192 5.11 -19.64 -10.40
CA LEU A 192 6.32 -20.21 -10.99
C LEU A 192 7.22 -19.12 -11.57
N GLY A 193 8.54 -19.29 -11.43
CA GLY A 193 9.55 -18.34 -11.90
C GLY A 193 10.01 -17.39 -10.80
N ASP A 194 10.34 -16.16 -11.20
CA ASP A 194 10.86 -15.13 -10.31
C ASP A 194 9.71 -14.30 -9.73
N SER A 195 9.80 -13.95 -8.44
CA SER A 195 8.80 -13.15 -7.73
C SER A 195 9.50 -12.16 -6.81
N GLU A 196 8.98 -10.94 -6.78
CA GLU A 196 9.42 -9.89 -5.87
C GLU A 196 8.22 -9.38 -5.08
N PHE A 197 8.38 -9.24 -3.78
CA PHE A 197 7.32 -8.79 -2.89
C PHE A 197 7.83 -7.76 -1.88
N PHE A 198 6.90 -6.89 -1.47
CA PHE A 198 7.10 -5.92 -0.41
C PHE A 198 5.93 -6.07 0.55
N VAL A 199 6.21 -6.45 1.80
CA VAL A 199 5.21 -6.53 2.86
C VAL A 199 5.48 -5.44 3.86
N SER A 200 4.57 -4.48 4.00
CA SER A 200 4.67 -3.45 5.03
C SER A 200 4.45 -4.09 6.40
N ILE A 201 5.51 -4.13 7.21
CA ILE A 201 5.50 -4.71 8.54
C ILE A 201 5.14 -3.60 9.54
N PRO A 202 4.03 -3.73 10.28
CA PRO A 202 3.68 -2.79 11.33
C PRO A 202 4.75 -2.81 12.44
N SER A 203 4.91 -1.68 13.10
CA SER A 203 5.97 -1.53 14.07
C SER A 203 5.48 -1.83 15.47
N TYR A 204 5.95 -2.94 16.02
CA TYR A 204 5.62 -3.32 17.39
C TYR A 204 6.73 -2.89 18.33
N ALA A 205 6.41 -1.97 19.23
CA ALA A 205 7.29 -1.56 20.31
C ALA A 205 6.58 -1.80 21.64
N SER A 206 6.95 -2.86 22.36
CA SER A 206 6.63 -3.02 23.78
C SER A 206 7.90 -3.37 24.55
N ALA A 207 8.02 -2.84 25.78
CA ALA A 207 9.10 -3.16 26.71
C ALA A 207 9.04 -4.60 27.22
N GLU A 208 7.83 -5.17 27.20
CA GLU A 208 7.44 -6.27 28.09
C GLU A 208 7.42 -7.61 27.37
N GLU A 209 7.33 -7.60 26.02
CA GLU A 209 7.15 -8.82 25.23
C GLU A 209 8.10 -8.91 24.04
N LEU A 210 8.63 -10.12 23.80
CA LEU A 210 9.40 -10.44 22.61
C LEU A 210 8.48 -10.65 21.41
N HIS A 211 8.88 -10.08 20.27
CA HIS A 211 8.16 -10.21 19.01
C HIS A 211 8.96 -11.08 18.05
N PHE A 212 8.27 -11.83 17.20
CA PHE A 212 8.86 -12.72 16.21
C PHE A 212 8.18 -12.51 14.87
N ILE A 213 8.99 -12.44 13.81
CA ILE A 213 8.52 -12.48 12.43
C ILE A 213 8.83 -13.85 11.84
N ASN A 214 7.88 -14.44 11.13
CA ASN A 214 8.05 -15.76 10.52
C ASN A 214 7.41 -15.86 9.13
N ILE A 215 7.97 -16.73 8.29
CA ILE A 215 7.50 -17.00 6.93
C ILE A 215 7.34 -18.51 6.76
N HIS A 216 6.20 -18.93 6.20
CA HIS A 216 5.91 -20.34 5.93
C HIS A 216 4.87 -20.51 4.81
N PRO A 217 4.81 -21.69 4.16
CA PRO A 217 3.70 -22.02 3.27
C PRO A 217 2.35 -21.91 3.97
N ALA A 218 1.35 -21.38 3.27
CA ALA A 218 -0.02 -21.26 3.78
C ALA A 218 -0.63 -22.64 4.05
N ASN A 219 -0.36 -23.59 3.15
CA ASN A 219 -0.62 -24.99 3.42
C ASN A 219 0.54 -25.57 4.25
N ALA A 220 0.31 -25.73 5.55
CA ALA A 220 1.33 -26.22 6.46
C ALA A 220 1.77 -27.68 6.18
N GLU A 221 1.03 -28.45 5.39
CA GLU A 221 1.42 -29.81 4.97
C GLU A 221 2.28 -29.81 3.69
N GLU A 222 2.38 -28.67 3.02
CA GLU A 222 3.09 -28.53 1.75
C GLU A 222 4.60 -28.74 1.92
N HIS A 223 5.16 -29.49 0.97
CA HIS A 223 6.59 -29.67 0.82
C HIS A 223 7.05 -28.90 -0.42
N ILE A 224 7.74 -27.78 -0.22
CA ILE A 224 8.18 -26.93 -1.31
C ILE A 224 9.60 -26.40 -1.08
N ALA A 225 10.39 -26.37 -2.16
CA ALA A 225 11.70 -25.75 -2.20
C ALA A 225 11.62 -24.36 -2.84
N LEU A 226 12.00 -23.34 -2.09
CA LEU A 226 12.06 -21.96 -2.54
C LEU A 226 13.47 -21.41 -2.44
N THR A 227 13.86 -20.67 -3.47
CA THR A 227 15.13 -19.94 -3.52
C THR A 227 14.88 -18.49 -3.14
N PHE A 228 15.34 -18.06 -1.96
CA PHE A 228 15.33 -16.66 -1.53
C PHE A 228 16.61 -15.98 -1.99
N GLU A 229 16.52 -15.15 -3.03
CA GLU A 229 17.66 -14.38 -3.56
C GLU A 229 17.92 -13.14 -2.71
N TYR A 230 16.86 -12.56 -2.14
CA TYR A 230 16.90 -11.45 -1.19
C TYR A 230 15.76 -11.61 -0.18
N LEU A 231 15.99 -11.32 1.10
CA LEU A 231 14.94 -11.30 2.11
C LEU A 231 15.39 -10.47 3.32
N GLU A 232 15.06 -9.18 3.32
CA GLU A 232 15.50 -8.26 4.36
C GLU A 232 14.41 -7.28 4.79
N LEU A 233 14.51 -6.84 6.04
CA LEU A 233 13.61 -5.85 6.63
C LEU A 233 14.25 -4.47 6.56
N GLU A 234 13.60 -3.58 5.83
CA GLU A 234 14.11 -2.26 5.51
C GLU A 234 13.25 -1.19 6.18
N PRO A 235 13.84 -0.09 6.68
CA PRO A 235 13.06 1.07 7.07
C PRO A 235 12.47 1.69 5.80
N THR A 236 11.15 1.79 5.72
CA THR A 236 10.51 2.53 4.64
C THR A 236 10.66 4.02 4.88
N ASN A 237 11.04 4.73 3.81
CA ASN A 237 11.01 6.17 3.82
C ASN A 237 9.55 6.62 3.69
N LYS A 238 8.91 6.98 4.81
CA LYS A 238 7.54 7.53 4.82
C LYS A 238 7.39 8.72 3.85
N THR A 239 8.48 9.43 3.54
CA THR A 239 8.49 10.61 2.66
C THR A 239 8.47 10.28 1.16
N GLU A 240 8.64 9.01 0.80
CA GLU A 240 8.55 8.51 -0.57
C GLU A 240 7.19 7.85 -0.82
N GLY A 241 6.74 7.88 -2.08
CA GLY A 241 5.47 7.28 -2.48
C GLY A 241 4.53 8.24 -3.20
N LYS A 242 3.25 7.89 -3.23
CA LYS A 242 2.23 8.67 -3.94
C LYS A 242 1.93 9.97 -3.21
N LYS A 243 1.49 10.96 -3.98
CA LYS A 243 1.03 12.25 -3.47
C LYS A 243 -0.14 12.02 -2.52
N VAL A 244 -0.14 12.74 -1.40
CA VAL A 244 -1.20 12.67 -0.40
C VAL A 244 -2.47 13.26 -0.99
N LYS A 245 -3.60 12.58 -0.79
CA LYS A 245 -4.94 13.04 -1.17
C LYS A 245 -5.79 13.36 0.06
N CYS A 246 -5.58 12.65 1.17
CA CYS A 246 -6.30 12.85 2.41
C CYS A 246 -5.39 12.68 3.64
N VAL A 247 -5.60 13.54 4.65
CA VAL A 247 -5.06 13.35 5.99
C VAL A 247 -6.23 13.08 6.94
N ILE A 248 -6.15 11.98 7.67
CA ILE A 248 -7.14 11.57 8.68
C ILE A 248 -6.54 11.85 10.05
N TRP A 249 -7.25 12.61 10.86
CA TRP A 249 -6.79 13.08 12.16
C TRP A 249 -7.53 12.38 13.29
N ASP A 250 -6.80 11.94 14.31
CA ASP A 250 -7.34 11.89 15.66
C ASP A 250 -7.43 13.29 16.27
N LEU A 251 -8.13 13.41 17.39
CA LEU A 251 -8.41 14.67 18.05
C LEU A 251 -7.70 14.79 19.40
N ASP A 252 -8.07 13.96 20.38
CA ASP A 252 -7.49 14.00 21.72
C ASP A 252 -6.01 13.67 21.69
N ASN A 253 -5.21 14.45 22.43
CA ASN A 253 -3.75 14.44 22.42
C ASN A 253 -3.07 14.53 21.04
N THR A 254 -3.84 14.83 19.99
CA THR A 254 -3.39 14.94 18.60
C THR A 254 -3.63 16.35 18.08
N LEU A 255 -4.87 16.71 17.75
CA LEU A 255 -5.22 18.06 17.28
C LEU A 255 -5.20 19.08 18.43
N TRP A 256 -5.52 18.61 19.63
CA TRP A 256 -5.41 19.35 20.89
C TRP A 256 -4.81 18.45 21.97
N LYS A 257 -4.32 19.06 23.03
CA LYS A 257 -3.82 18.36 24.22
C LYS A 257 -4.91 18.25 25.27
N GLY A 258 -5.10 17.05 25.80
CA GLY A 258 -6.20 16.70 26.71
C GLY A 258 -7.25 15.79 26.06
N VAL A 259 -8.16 15.28 26.88
CA VAL A 259 -9.28 14.42 26.49
C VAL A 259 -10.57 15.22 26.61
N LEU A 260 -11.27 15.45 25.50
CA LEU A 260 -12.40 16.40 25.46
C LEU A 260 -13.55 16.02 26.40
N ILE A 261 -13.83 14.73 26.55
CA ILE A 261 -14.90 14.22 27.43
C ILE A 261 -14.57 14.47 28.91
N GLU A 262 -13.28 14.54 29.28
CA GLU A 262 -12.84 14.77 30.65
C GLU A 262 -12.74 16.27 30.97
N ASP A 263 -12.28 17.07 30.00
CA ASP A 263 -12.16 18.53 30.13
C ASP A 263 -12.47 19.24 28.80
N SER A 264 -13.52 20.06 28.82
CA SER A 264 -13.91 20.92 27.69
C SER A 264 -12.83 21.95 27.28
N ASN A 265 -11.88 22.26 28.17
CA ASN A 265 -10.82 23.27 27.98
C ASN A 265 -9.52 22.67 27.42
N VAL A 266 -9.61 21.74 26.48
CA VAL A 266 -8.44 21.22 25.74
C VAL A 266 -7.64 22.32 25.05
N GLU A 267 -6.31 22.20 25.08
CA GLU A 267 -5.36 23.16 24.51
C GLU A 267 -5.12 22.84 23.02
N VAL A 268 -5.59 23.71 22.13
CA VAL A 268 -5.54 23.46 20.68
C VAL A 268 -4.17 23.76 20.09
N ASN A 269 -3.67 22.85 19.25
CA ASN A 269 -2.43 23.07 18.51
C ASN A 269 -2.69 23.97 17.29
N SER A 270 -2.36 25.27 17.41
CA SER A 270 -2.55 26.26 16.34
C SER A 270 -1.78 25.94 15.06
N GLN A 271 -0.63 25.27 15.15
CA GLN A 271 0.16 24.88 13.98
C GLN A 271 -0.55 23.80 13.14
N PHE A 272 -1.32 22.91 13.79
CA PHE A 272 -2.14 21.94 13.07
C PHE A 272 -3.36 22.58 12.42
N VAL A 273 -3.98 23.57 13.07
CA VAL A 273 -5.05 24.36 12.45
C VAL A 273 -4.56 25.05 11.18
N GLU A 274 -3.39 25.68 11.21
CA GLU A 274 -2.79 26.31 10.03
C GLU A 274 -2.46 25.27 8.95
N LEU A 275 -1.92 24.12 9.35
CA LEU A 275 -1.62 23.02 8.45
C LEU A 275 -2.88 22.51 7.74
N ILE A 276 -3.99 22.27 8.45
CA ILE A 276 -5.27 21.83 7.89
C ILE A 276 -5.74 22.79 6.80
N LYS A 277 -5.71 24.10 7.08
CA LYS A 277 -6.07 25.16 6.10
C LYS A 277 -5.14 25.17 4.89
N ARG A 278 -3.84 24.96 5.10
CA ARG A 278 -2.85 24.88 4.02
C ARG A 278 -3.07 23.63 3.14
N LEU A 279 -3.36 22.49 3.73
CA LEU A 279 -3.68 21.24 3.03
C LEU A 279 -4.94 21.41 2.18
N ASP A 280 -5.98 22.04 2.72
CA ASP A 280 -7.22 22.32 2.01
C ASP A 280 -6.97 23.19 0.76
N ARG A 281 -6.23 24.30 0.89
CA ARG A 281 -5.86 25.18 -0.23
C ARG A 281 -5.05 24.46 -1.32
N SER A 282 -4.32 23.39 -0.99
CA SER A 282 -3.58 22.59 -1.96
C SER A 282 -4.39 21.41 -2.52
N GLY A 283 -5.66 21.30 -2.13
CA GLY A 283 -6.56 20.22 -2.53
C GLY A 283 -6.22 18.87 -1.91
N ILE A 284 -5.65 18.87 -0.70
CA ILE A 284 -5.54 17.71 0.18
C ILE A 284 -6.66 17.83 1.22
N VAL A 285 -7.49 16.79 1.28
CA VAL A 285 -8.71 16.79 2.09
C VAL A 285 -8.38 16.34 3.53
N ASN A 286 -9.11 16.86 4.52
CA ASN A 286 -9.00 16.41 5.90
C ASN A 286 -10.25 15.63 6.32
N SER A 287 -10.06 14.60 7.14
CA SER A 287 -11.13 13.80 7.75
C SER A 287 -10.77 13.48 9.21
N ILE A 288 -11.74 12.98 9.97
CA ILE A 288 -11.57 12.64 11.39
C ILE A 288 -11.82 11.15 11.61
N ALA A 289 -10.93 10.51 12.37
CA ALA A 289 -11.16 9.18 12.95
C ALA A 289 -10.79 9.22 14.43
N SER A 290 -11.80 9.50 15.28
CA SER A 290 -11.60 9.70 16.71
C SER A 290 -12.65 8.97 17.55
N LYS A 291 -12.21 8.43 18.68
CA LYS A 291 -13.08 7.76 19.66
C LYS A 291 -13.59 8.79 20.66
N ASN A 292 -14.70 9.42 20.31
CA ASN A 292 -15.23 10.57 21.04
C ASN A 292 -16.75 10.65 20.97
N ASP A 293 -17.32 11.55 21.76
CA ASP A 293 -18.70 12.00 21.60
C ASP A 293 -18.83 12.94 20.39
N LYS A 294 -19.77 12.63 19.49
CA LYS A 294 -19.91 13.36 18.22
C LYS A 294 -20.37 14.80 18.43
N GLU A 295 -21.32 15.03 19.34
CA GLU A 295 -21.91 16.35 19.54
C GLU A 295 -20.87 17.31 20.13
N GLN A 296 -20.16 16.89 21.18
CA GLN A 296 -19.11 17.69 21.81
C GLN A 296 -17.97 18.04 20.84
N VAL A 297 -17.53 17.09 20.02
CA VAL A 297 -16.49 17.34 19.01
C VAL A 297 -16.98 18.34 17.97
N VAL A 298 -18.19 18.19 17.45
CA VAL A 298 -18.74 19.10 16.44
C VAL A 298 -18.82 20.52 17.00
N ASP A 299 -19.29 20.70 18.24
CA ASP A 299 -19.38 22.01 18.87
C ASP A 299 -18.00 22.62 19.10
N LYS A 300 -17.02 21.83 19.54
CA LYS A 300 -15.63 22.29 19.70
C LYS A 300 -15.02 22.72 18.36
N LEU A 301 -15.20 21.94 17.29
CA LEU A 301 -14.67 22.27 15.97
C LEU A 301 -15.32 23.54 15.39
N LYS A 302 -16.63 23.74 15.62
CA LYS A 302 -17.34 24.97 15.26
C LYS A 302 -16.81 26.17 16.02
N ALA A 303 -16.59 26.05 17.33
CA ALA A 303 -16.02 27.11 18.15
C ALA A 303 -14.60 27.52 17.67
N LEU A 304 -13.85 26.57 17.11
CA LEU A 304 -12.54 26.82 16.49
C LEU A 304 -12.63 27.35 15.06
N GLY A 305 -13.81 27.36 14.44
CA GLY A 305 -14.01 27.75 13.04
C GLY A 305 -13.28 26.85 12.05
N ILE A 306 -13.18 25.55 12.36
CA ILE A 306 -12.50 24.56 11.50
C ILE A 306 -13.35 23.35 11.13
N ASP A 307 -14.59 23.25 11.60
CA ASP A 307 -15.50 22.14 11.33
C ASP A 307 -15.68 21.90 9.83
N GLU A 308 -15.81 22.97 9.06
CA GLU A 308 -16.00 22.89 7.61
C GLU A 308 -14.83 22.24 6.85
N TYR A 309 -13.61 22.20 7.42
CA TYR A 309 -12.42 21.60 6.77
C TYR A 309 -12.40 20.07 6.80
N PHE A 310 -13.28 19.46 7.59
CA PHE A 310 -13.31 18.02 7.77
C PHE A 310 -14.55 17.41 7.13
N ILE A 311 -14.36 16.34 6.37
CA ILE A 311 -15.43 15.62 5.68
C ILE A 311 -15.33 14.11 5.93
N PHE A 312 -16.43 13.37 5.75
CA PHE A 312 -16.49 11.92 6.01
C PHE A 312 -16.07 11.54 7.44
N ASN A 313 -16.39 12.42 8.40
CA ASN A 313 -15.94 12.30 9.79
C ASN A 313 -16.49 11.04 10.46
N LYS A 314 -15.61 10.31 11.14
CA LYS A 314 -15.95 9.15 11.95
C LYS A 314 -15.59 9.44 13.41
N ILE A 315 -16.58 9.94 14.13
CA ILE A 315 -16.48 10.23 15.57
C ILE A 315 -17.43 9.26 16.28
N ASN A 316 -16.87 8.15 16.75
CA ASN A 316 -17.59 7.07 17.44
C ASN A 316 -16.60 6.08 18.06
N TRP A 317 -17.11 5.11 18.82
CA TRP A 317 -16.29 4.14 19.56
C TRP A 317 -15.82 2.91 18.76
N ASN A 318 -16.07 2.87 17.44
CA ASN A 318 -15.58 1.75 16.62
C ASN A 318 -14.04 1.77 16.50
N PRO A 319 -13.40 0.62 16.20
CA PRO A 319 -11.98 0.58 15.88
C PRO A 319 -11.61 1.55 14.74
N LYS A 320 -10.46 2.23 14.85
CA LYS A 320 -10.10 3.29 13.91
C LYS A 320 -9.85 2.74 12.51
N SER A 321 -9.32 1.51 12.38
CA SER A 321 -9.20 0.85 11.08
C SER A 321 -10.54 0.69 10.37
N ILE A 322 -11.61 0.31 11.08
CA ILE A 322 -12.95 0.14 10.51
C ILE A 322 -13.50 1.49 10.03
N ASN A 323 -13.34 2.53 10.85
CA ASN A 323 -13.76 3.89 10.50
C ASN A 323 -13.01 4.42 9.27
N ILE A 324 -11.69 4.26 9.23
CA ILE A 324 -10.85 4.66 8.08
C ILE A 324 -11.22 3.86 6.83
N GLY A 325 -11.54 2.56 6.96
CA GLY A 325 -12.04 1.74 5.86
C GLY A 325 -13.29 2.33 5.21
N LYS A 326 -14.27 2.74 6.02
CA LYS A 326 -15.48 3.43 5.51
C LYS A 326 -15.14 4.75 4.82
N THR A 327 -14.21 5.52 5.37
CA THR A 327 -13.75 6.77 4.73
C THR A 327 -13.07 6.51 3.39
N ILE A 328 -12.27 5.45 3.26
CA ILE A 328 -11.64 5.02 1.99
C ILE A 328 -12.70 4.70 0.94
N GLU A 329 -13.71 3.92 1.32
CA GLU A 329 -14.82 3.54 0.45
C GLU A 329 -15.61 4.76 -0.03
N GLN A 330 -16.00 5.64 0.90
CA GLN A 330 -16.77 6.86 0.59
C GLN A 330 -15.99 7.85 -0.28
N MET A 331 -14.69 8.04 0.00
CA MET A 331 -13.84 8.91 -0.81
C MET A 331 -13.45 8.30 -2.15
N ASN A 332 -13.52 6.98 -2.28
CA ASN A 332 -13.05 6.22 -3.44
C ASN A 332 -11.61 6.61 -3.85
N ILE A 333 -10.69 6.62 -2.86
CA ILE A 333 -9.26 6.92 -3.07
C ILE A 333 -8.38 5.75 -2.65
N ASN A 334 -7.15 5.72 -3.17
CA ASN A 334 -6.22 4.66 -2.82
C ASN A 334 -5.64 4.85 -1.40
N PRO A 335 -5.60 3.82 -0.55
CA PRO A 335 -5.01 3.89 0.79
C PRO A 335 -3.56 4.43 0.83
N ASN A 336 -2.74 4.19 -0.21
CA ASN A 336 -1.38 4.74 -0.30
C ASN A 336 -1.30 6.27 -0.48
N THR A 337 -2.44 6.93 -0.66
CA THR A 337 -2.55 8.39 -0.70
C THR A 337 -3.08 8.98 0.60
N ILE A 338 -3.24 8.15 1.64
CA ILE A 338 -3.76 8.55 2.96
C ILE A 338 -2.63 8.61 3.98
N VAL A 339 -2.70 9.64 4.82
CA VAL A 339 -1.89 9.78 6.02
C VAL A 339 -2.82 9.75 7.23
N PHE A 340 -2.52 8.92 8.22
CA PHE A 340 -3.27 8.85 9.48
C PHE A 340 -2.40 9.37 10.63
N VAL A 341 -2.93 10.34 11.38
CA VAL A 341 -2.22 11.04 12.48
C VAL A 341 -2.94 10.76 13.79
N ASP A 342 -2.22 10.17 14.75
CA ASP A 342 -2.76 9.72 16.03
C ASP A 342 -1.63 9.60 17.03
N ASP A 343 -1.78 10.08 18.27
CA ASP A 343 -0.76 10.03 19.33
C ASP A 343 -0.59 8.63 19.94
N ASN A 344 -1.63 7.81 19.88
CA ASN A 344 -1.64 6.48 20.47
C ASN A 344 -0.98 5.44 19.53
N PRO A 345 0.16 4.83 19.92
CA PRO A 345 0.82 3.82 19.10
C PRO A 345 -0.02 2.56 18.89
N PHE A 346 -0.97 2.25 19.78
CA PHE A 346 -1.88 1.12 19.62
C PHE A 346 -2.82 1.33 18.42
N GLU A 347 -3.45 2.49 18.33
CA GLU A 347 -4.36 2.83 17.23
C GLU A 347 -3.61 2.92 15.89
N ARG A 348 -2.41 3.54 15.87
CA ARG A 348 -1.53 3.55 14.68
C ARG A 348 -1.19 2.14 14.20
N ASN A 349 -0.93 1.22 15.13
CA ASN A 349 -0.62 -0.17 14.80
C ASN A 349 -1.85 -0.93 14.31
N GLU A 350 -3.01 -0.71 14.92
CA GLU A 350 -4.28 -1.29 14.48
C GLU A 350 -4.63 -0.89 13.04
N VAL A 351 -4.46 0.38 12.69
CA VAL A 351 -4.67 0.88 11.32
C VAL A 351 -3.62 0.34 10.35
N SER A 352 -2.33 0.39 10.73
CA SER A 352 -1.23 -0.13 9.90
C SER A 352 -1.37 -1.62 9.64
N LEU A 353 -1.98 -2.36 10.56
CA LEU A 353 -2.23 -3.78 10.42
C LEU A 353 -3.30 -4.11 9.40
N ARG A 354 -4.40 -3.38 9.47
CA ARG A 354 -5.53 -3.58 8.55
C ARG A 354 -5.25 -3.00 7.17
N TYR A 355 -4.52 -1.88 7.11
CA TYR A 355 -4.19 -1.16 5.88
C TYR A 355 -2.69 -0.81 5.84
N PRO A 356 -1.83 -1.77 5.48
CA PRO A 356 -0.37 -1.57 5.50
C PRO A 356 0.13 -0.48 4.55
N SER A 357 -0.70 -0.08 3.58
CA SER A 357 -0.41 0.99 2.63
C SER A 357 -0.73 2.40 3.14
N ILE A 358 -1.45 2.55 4.25
CA ILE A 358 -1.70 3.86 4.88
C ILE A 358 -0.45 4.29 5.64
N THR A 359 -0.05 5.55 5.46
CA THR A 359 1.07 6.10 6.22
C THR A 359 0.58 6.56 7.59
N CYS A 360 0.86 5.77 8.64
CA CYS A 360 0.55 6.15 10.02
C CYS A 360 1.72 6.92 10.66
N ILE A 361 1.44 8.07 11.25
CA ILE A 361 2.44 8.95 11.84
C ILE A 361 2.01 9.45 13.22
N ASP A 362 3.01 9.67 14.06
CA ASP A 362 2.84 10.33 15.34
C ASP A 362 2.62 11.85 15.10
N PRO A 363 1.79 12.56 15.89
CA PRO A 363 1.54 13.98 15.70
C PRO A 363 2.83 14.79 15.76
N SER A 364 3.79 14.41 16.60
CA SER A 364 5.08 15.08 16.71
C SER A 364 5.89 15.09 15.40
N GLU A 365 5.65 14.14 14.50
CA GLU A 365 6.32 14.05 13.19
C GLU A 365 5.61 14.88 12.11
N MET A 366 4.30 15.15 12.27
CA MET A 366 3.42 15.61 11.18
C MET A 366 3.86 16.93 10.56
N LEU A 367 4.29 17.93 11.34
CA LEU A 367 4.73 19.22 10.81
C LEU A 367 5.93 19.04 9.87
N SER A 368 6.95 18.31 10.31
CA SER A 368 8.12 18.01 9.48
C SER A 368 7.76 17.15 8.26
N PHE A 369 6.92 16.14 8.46
CA PHE A 369 6.49 15.22 7.42
C PHE A 369 5.70 15.92 6.29
N SER A 370 4.88 16.91 6.66
CA SER A 370 4.08 17.70 5.71
C SER A 370 4.90 18.51 4.71
N THR A 371 6.21 18.66 4.93
CA THR A 371 7.12 19.37 4.02
C THR A 371 7.68 18.48 2.90
N CYS A 372 7.45 17.17 2.95
CA CYS A 372 8.02 16.26 1.96
C CYS A 372 7.33 16.35 0.60
N LYS A 373 8.00 15.81 -0.42
CA LYS A 373 7.52 15.83 -1.82
C LYS A 373 6.13 15.23 -1.99
N ARG A 374 5.64 14.36 -1.10
CA ARG A 374 4.28 13.77 -1.19
C ARG A 374 3.17 14.82 -1.03
N PHE A 375 3.42 15.93 -0.33
CA PHE A 375 2.45 17.01 -0.14
C PHE A 375 2.51 18.09 -1.24
N ASN A 376 3.50 18.04 -2.12
CA ASN A 376 3.63 18.97 -3.24
C ASN A 376 2.64 18.59 -4.36
N THR A 377 1.43 19.15 -4.34
CA THR A 377 0.37 18.97 -5.34
C THR A 377 0.36 20.12 -6.35
N ILE A 378 -0.16 19.86 -7.54
CA ILE A 378 -0.47 20.91 -8.51
C ILE A 378 -1.71 21.63 -8.01
N VAL A 379 -1.63 22.95 -7.83
CA VAL A 379 -2.76 23.75 -7.33
C VAL A 379 -3.48 24.37 -8.53
N THR A 380 -4.77 24.06 -8.62
CA THR A 380 -5.71 24.55 -9.62
C THR A 380 -6.95 25.08 -8.90
N GLU A 381 -7.80 25.86 -9.58
CA GLU A 381 -9.09 26.30 -9.02
C GLU A 381 -9.93 25.11 -8.52
N ASP A 382 -9.96 24.02 -9.30
CA ASP A 382 -10.64 22.77 -8.94
C ASP A 382 -10.03 22.04 -7.74
N SER A 383 -8.73 22.25 -7.49
CA SER A 383 -8.07 21.71 -6.29
C SER A 383 -8.51 22.45 -5.03
N GLN A 384 -8.69 23.77 -5.09
CA GLN A 384 -9.19 24.57 -3.97
C GLN A 384 -10.65 24.26 -3.66
N LYS A 385 -11.46 23.94 -4.69
CA LYS A 385 -12.85 23.52 -4.53
C LYS A 385 -13.01 22.05 -4.13
N ARG A 386 -11.93 21.32 -3.85
CA ARG A 386 -12.01 19.87 -3.67
C ARG A 386 -12.84 19.48 -2.44
N ARG A 387 -12.70 20.21 -1.35
CA ARG A 387 -13.50 20.00 -0.13
C ARG A 387 -15.00 20.10 -0.40
N SER A 388 -15.45 21.17 -1.07
CA SER A 388 -16.88 21.35 -1.38
C SER A 388 -17.41 20.23 -2.28
N THR A 389 -16.64 19.81 -3.29
CA THR A 389 -17.07 18.70 -4.16
C THR A 389 -17.17 17.34 -3.46
N TYR A 390 -16.34 17.08 -2.46
CA TYR A 390 -16.51 15.86 -1.65
C TYR A 390 -17.64 15.99 -0.63
N LYS A 391 -17.92 17.21 -0.13
CA LYS A 391 -19.12 17.45 0.69
C LYS A 391 -20.40 17.17 -0.10
N MET A 392 -20.43 17.52 -1.39
CA MET A 392 -21.52 17.13 -2.29
C MET A 392 -21.66 15.61 -2.41
N LEU A 393 -20.55 14.87 -2.44
CA LEU A 393 -20.57 13.39 -2.43
C LEU A 393 -21.12 12.81 -1.13
N GLU A 394 -20.82 13.43 0.01
CA GLU A 394 -21.39 13.02 1.31
C GLU A 394 -22.91 13.17 1.29
N SER A 395 -23.43 14.32 0.85
CA SER A 395 -24.88 14.54 0.69
C SER A 395 -25.52 13.61 -0.33
N LEU A 396 -24.86 13.35 -1.46
CA LEU A 396 -25.34 12.39 -2.45
C LEU A 396 -25.45 11.00 -1.85
N LYS A 397 -24.45 10.56 -1.06
CA LYS A 397 -24.45 9.25 -0.44
C LYS A 397 -25.56 9.11 0.60
N GLU A 398 -25.79 10.15 1.39
CA GLU A 398 -26.91 10.20 2.34
C GLU A 398 -28.27 10.09 1.63
N GLU A 399 -28.46 10.76 0.48
CA GLU A 399 -29.68 10.60 -0.30
C GLU A 399 -29.81 9.23 -0.97
N GLU A 400 -28.70 8.68 -1.48
CA GLU A 400 -28.66 7.34 -2.09
C GLU A 400 -29.03 6.25 -1.05
N ASP A 401 -28.49 6.34 0.16
CA ASP A 401 -28.76 5.36 1.23
C ASP A 401 -30.22 5.40 1.70
N ASN A 402 -30.93 6.52 1.47
CA ASN A 402 -32.36 6.68 1.74
C ASN A 402 -33.25 6.39 0.52
N TRP A 403 -32.68 6.08 -0.64
CA TRP A 403 -33.42 5.81 -1.86
C TRP A 403 -33.95 4.38 -1.90
N THR A 404 -35.23 4.22 -2.24
CA THR A 404 -35.90 2.90 -2.27
C THR A 404 -36.11 2.34 -3.68
N GLY A 405 -35.81 3.13 -4.72
CA GLY A 405 -35.93 2.73 -6.12
C GLY A 405 -34.65 2.08 -6.67
N ASN A 406 -34.57 1.93 -7.99
CA ASN A 406 -33.33 1.48 -8.62
C ASN A 406 -32.30 2.63 -8.72
N ILE A 407 -31.03 2.27 -8.96
CA ILE A 407 -29.92 3.23 -9.01
C ILE A 407 -30.02 4.21 -10.20
N ASP A 408 -30.51 3.76 -11.35
CA ASP A 408 -30.60 4.61 -12.54
C ASP A 408 -31.68 5.70 -12.35
N ASP A 409 -32.79 5.38 -11.70
CA ASP A 409 -33.84 6.35 -11.32
C ASP A 409 -33.28 7.40 -10.33
N PHE A 410 -32.45 6.96 -9.37
CA PHE A 410 -31.77 7.87 -8.45
C PHE A 410 -30.85 8.83 -9.20
N LEU A 411 -30.01 8.31 -10.11
CA LEU A 411 -29.09 9.12 -10.91
C LEU A 411 -29.83 10.11 -11.82
N GLN A 412 -30.96 9.72 -12.41
CA GLN A 412 -31.82 10.64 -13.15
C GLN A 412 -32.37 11.76 -12.24
N SER A 413 -32.78 11.42 -11.01
CA SER A 413 -33.25 12.39 -10.02
C SER A 413 -32.19 13.43 -9.65
N CYS A 414 -30.91 13.08 -9.75
CA CYS A 414 -29.78 13.98 -9.50
C CYS A 414 -29.64 15.08 -10.55
N ARG A 415 -30.29 14.96 -11.73
CA ARG A 415 -30.24 15.94 -12.83
C ARG A 415 -28.80 16.25 -13.26
N ILE A 416 -28.02 15.21 -13.50
CA ILE A 416 -26.61 15.30 -13.85
C ILE A 416 -26.47 15.96 -15.23
N LYS A 417 -25.68 17.03 -15.28
CA LYS A 417 -25.30 17.75 -16.48
C LYS A 417 -23.80 17.59 -16.73
N ALA A 418 -23.43 17.40 -17.98
CA ALA A 418 -22.07 17.32 -18.43
C ALA A 418 -21.87 18.24 -19.63
N ASN A 419 -20.81 19.04 -19.60
CA ASN A 419 -20.49 20.00 -20.65
C ASN A 419 -19.13 19.66 -21.23
N LEU A 420 -19.09 19.41 -22.53
CA LEU A 420 -17.89 19.10 -23.29
C LEU A 420 -17.43 20.38 -24.02
N SER A 421 -16.16 20.73 -23.90
CA SER A 421 -15.57 21.86 -24.64
C SER A 421 -14.10 21.58 -24.99
N ARG A 422 -13.52 22.38 -25.88
CA ARG A 422 -12.09 22.31 -26.15
C ARG A 422 -11.27 22.87 -24.96
N PRO A 423 -10.10 22.29 -24.64
CA PRO A 423 -9.20 22.86 -23.65
C PRO A 423 -8.67 24.23 -24.12
N THR A 424 -8.69 25.21 -23.22
CA THR A 424 -8.01 26.50 -23.37
C THR A 424 -6.73 26.54 -22.53
N GLU A 425 -5.87 27.55 -22.74
CA GLU A 425 -4.65 27.75 -21.94
C GLU A 425 -4.93 27.77 -20.43
N GLU A 426 -6.06 28.36 -20.00
CA GLU A 426 -6.49 28.41 -18.60
C GLU A 426 -6.82 27.01 -18.03
N THR A 427 -7.31 26.10 -18.88
CA THR A 427 -7.71 24.75 -18.47
C THR A 427 -6.59 23.71 -18.58
N LEU A 428 -5.49 24.01 -19.30
CA LEU A 428 -4.36 23.10 -19.49
C LEU A 428 -3.76 22.59 -18.17
N PRO A 429 -3.51 23.42 -17.14
CA PRO A 429 -3.01 22.94 -15.86
C PRO A 429 -3.91 21.88 -15.22
N ARG A 430 -5.23 22.00 -15.42
CA ARG A 430 -6.22 21.06 -14.90
C ARG A 430 -6.27 19.76 -15.69
N CYS A 431 -6.14 19.82 -17.02
CA CYS A 431 -6.00 18.63 -17.86
C CYS A 431 -4.77 17.81 -17.44
N TYR A 432 -3.64 18.49 -17.27
CA TYR A 432 -2.41 17.89 -16.78
C TYR A 432 -2.58 17.29 -15.37
N GLU A 433 -3.21 18.03 -14.43
CA GLU A 433 -3.51 17.51 -13.09
C GLU A 433 -4.33 16.21 -13.12
N LEU A 434 -5.37 16.13 -13.96
CA LEU A 434 -6.21 14.95 -14.10
C LEU A 434 -5.42 13.72 -14.58
N LEU A 435 -4.54 13.89 -15.58
CA LEU A 435 -3.66 12.83 -16.07
C LEU A 435 -2.71 12.31 -14.99
N GLN A 436 -2.17 13.20 -14.15
CA GLN A 436 -1.21 12.85 -13.10
C GLN A 436 -1.87 12.23 -11.86
N ARG A 437 -3.07 12.69 -11.49
CA ARG A 437 -3.72 12.36 -10.21
C ARG A 437 -4.73 11.21 -10.32
N THR A 438 -5.19 10.88 -11.52
CA THR A 438 -6.20 9.83 -11.78
C THR A 438 -5.55 8.48 -12.12
N ASN A 439 -5.89 7.45 -11.34
CA ASN A 439 -5.35 6.10 -11.53
C ASN A 439 -6.44 5.05 -11.81
N GLN A 440 -7.56 5.06 -11.07
CA GLN A 440 -8.63 4.06 -11.25
C GLN A 440 -9.48 4.32 -12.49
N LEU A 441 -9.78 5.59 -12.77
CA LEU A 441 -10.55 6.02 -13.92
C LEU A 441 -9.63 6.62 -14.99
N ASN A 442 -8.58 5.88 -15.34
CA ASN A 442 -7.64 6.23 -16.40
C ASN A 442 -7.48 5.04 -17.34
N ALA A 443 -7.90 5.21 -18.59
CA ALA A 443 -7.88 4.14 -19.58
C ALA A 443 -6.49 3.90 -20.19
N SER A 444 -5.70 4.95 -20.40
CA SER A 444 -4.42 4.86 -21.13
C SER A 444 -3.23 4.50 -20.24
N GLY A 445 -3.27 4.91 -18.98
CA GLY A 445 -2.13 4.82 -18.06
C GLY A 445 -0.93 5.72 -18.46
N ARG A 446 -1.06 6.57 -19.50
CA ARG A 446 -0.02 7.49 -19.94
C ARG A 446 0.14 8.63 -18.92
N ARG A 447 1.36 9.11 -18.75
CA ARG A 447 1.71 10.21 -17.85
C ARG A 447 2.39 11.29 -18.67
N LEU A 448 1.60 11.97 -19.48
CA LEU A 448 2.07 13.04 -20.36
C LEU A 448 2.61 14.22 -19.55
N SER A 449 3.69 14.82 -20.02
CA SER A 449 4.19 16.11 -19.54
C SER A 449 3.22 17.22 -19.93
N LEU A 450 3.36 18.39 -19.29
CA LEU A 450 2.54 19.54 -19.67
C LEU A 450 2.79 19.94 -21.13
N ASP A 451 4.04 19.90 -21.59
CA ASP A 451 4.41 20.24 -22.97
C ASP A 451 3.81 19.27 -23.99
N GLU A 452 3.78 17.97 -23.67
CA GLU A 452 3.14 16.95 -24.50
C GLU A 452 1.62 17.18 -24.60
N VAL A 453 0.96 17.52 -23.48
CA VAL A 453 -0.46 17.86 -23.47
C VAL A 453 -0.73 19.10 -24.32
N THR A 454 0.06 20.17 -24.14
CA THR A 454 -0.08 21.41 -24.92
C THR A 454 0.11 21.16 -26.41
N ALA A 455 1.11 20.36 -26.80
CA ALA A 455 1.35 20.01 -28.20
C ALA A 455 0.18 19.23 -28.81
N LEU A 456 -0.45 18.33 -28.06
CA LEU A 456 -1.63 17.58 -28.50
C LEU A 456 -2.87 18.45 -28.61
N VAL A 457 -3.09 19.37 -27.66
CA VAL A 457 -4.21 20.31 -27.69
C VAL A 457 -4.13 21.23 -28.92
N ASN A 458 -2.93 21.63 -29.32
CA ASN A 458 -2.70 22.48 -30.49
C ASN A 458 -2.57 21.70 -31.82
N SER A 459 -2.70 20.37 -31.80
CA SER A 459 -2.53 19.54 -33.00
C SER A 459 -3.83 19.41 -33.80
N GLU A 460 -3.76 19.54 -35.12
CA GLU A 460 -4.91 19.22 -36.00
C GLU A 460 -5.21 17.71 -36.09
N ARG A 461 -4.24 16.87 -35.70
CA ARG A 461 -4.34 15.40 -35.78
C ARG A 461 -5.20 14.79 -34.67
N ALA A 462 -5.47 15.54 -33.62
CA ALA A 462 -6.25 15.08 -32.48
C ALA A 462 -7.36 16.08 -32.15
N ASP A 463 -8.52 15.57 -31.73
CA ASP A 463 -9.46 16.39 -30.97
C ASP A 463 -9.20 16.17 -29.48
N THR A 464 -9.16 17.26 -28.73
CA THR A 464 -9.03 17.21 -27.26
C THR A 464 -10.25 17.84 -26.63
N TYR A 465 -10.69 17.27 -25.51
CA TYR A 465 -11.85 17.76 -24.80
C TYR A 465 -11.63 17.81 -23.30
N VAL A 466 -12.16 18.87 -22.68
CA VAL A 466 -12.39 18.95 -21.24
C VAL A 466 -13.87 18.71 -20.95
N LEU A 467 -14.12 18.03 -19.83
CA LEU A 467 -15.47 17.74 -19.36
C LEU A 467 -15.72 18.46 -18.05
N ARG A 468 -16.72 19.33 -18.01
CA ARG A 468 -17.27 19.91 -16.78
C ARG A 468 -18.54 19.16 -16.39
N SER A 469 -18.79 18.99 -15.09
CA SER A 469 -20.03 18.36 -14.64
C SER A 469 -20.64 19.07 -13.45
N SER A 470 -21.96 19.07 -13.40
CA SER A 470 -22.76 19.53 -12.26
C SER A 470 -23.97 18.63 -12.05
N ASP A 471 -24.54 18.65 -10.86
CA ASP A 471 -25.82 18.02 -10.55
C ASP A 471 -26.60 18.88 -9.54
N LYS A 472 -27.71 18.35 -8.99
CA LYS A 472 -28.52 19.06 -8.00
C LYS A 472 -27.76 19.46 -6.72
N PHE A 473 -26.63 18.82 -6.42
CA PHE A 473 -25.80 19.12 -5.24
C PHE A 473 -24.77 20.23 -5.51
N GLY A 474 -24.43 20.48 -6.77
CA GLY A 474 -23.59 21.62 -7.17
C GLY A 474 -22.67 21.35 -8.37
N ASP A 475 -21.69 22.24 -8.57
CA ASP A 475 -20.69 22.16 -9.64
C ASP A 475 -19.44 21.38 -9.18
N TYR A 476 -19.07 20.34 -9.93
CA TYR A 476 -17.86 19.54 -9.71
C TYR A 476 -16.62 20.12 -10.40
N GLY A 477 -16.81 21.15 -11.23
CA GLY A 477 -15.77 21.76 -12.05
C GLY A 477 -15.32 20.85 -13.18
N ILE A 478 -14.05 20.97 -13.60
CA ILE A 478 -13.51 20.12 -14.66
C ILE A 478 -13.22 18.75 -14.06
N VAL A 479 -13.95 17.74 -14.55
CA VAL A 479 -13.93 16.38 -14.05
C VAL A 479 -13.34 15.39 -15.05
N GLY A 480 -13.16 15.77 -16.32
CA GLY A 480 -12.62 14.88 -17.33
C GLY A 480 -11.72 15.55 -18.34
N PHE A 481 -10.82 14.77 -18.90
CA PHE A 481 -10.00 15.14 -20.06
C PHE A 481 -9.84 13.92 -20.96
N LEU A 482 -9.97 14.12 -22.27
CA LEU A 482 -9.80 13.05 -23.24
C LEU A 482 -9.17 13.53 -24.55
N ILE A 483 -8.52 12.60 -25.23
CA ILE A 483 -7.81 12.83 -26.50
C ILE A 483 -8.29 11.80 -27.51
N VAL A 484 -8.78 12.28 -28.66
CA VAL A 484 -9.20 11.47 -29.79
C VAL A 484 -8.21 11.67 -30.94
N ASP A 485 -7.49 10.62 -31.29
CA ASP A 485 -6.63 10.58 -32.49
C ASP A 485 -7.49 10.33 -33.73
N LYS A 486 -7.35 11.19 -34.74
CA LYS A 486 -8.10 11.14 -36.00
C LYS A 486 -7.24 10.71 -37.20
N SER A 487 -6.03 10.22 -36.96
CA SER A 487 -5.09 9.86 -38.04
C SER A 487 -5.45 8.57 -38.79
N GLY A 488 -6.27 7.69 -38.20
CA GLY A 488 -6.74 6.46 -38.83
C GLY A 488 -8.18 6.54 -39.35
N ASP A 489 -8.64 5.47 -40.01
CA ASP A 489 -9.99 5.39 -40.61
C ASP A 489 -11.11 5.49 -39.57
N ILE A 490 -10.89 4.95 -38.37
CA ILE A 490 -11.81 5.06 -37.23
C ILE A 490 -11.11 5.85 -36.13
N PRO A 491 -11.67 7.00 -35.68
CA PRO A 491 -11.09 7.78 -34.60
C PRO A 491 -10.92 6.98 -33.32
N CYS A 492 -9.79 7.18 -32.63
CA CYS A 492 -9.43 6.43 -31.44
C CYS A 492 -9.32 7.32 -30.21
N ILE A 493 -10.09 7.01 -29.17
CA ILE A 493 -9.93 7.60 -27.84
C ILE A 493 -8.65 7.02 -27.24
N THR A 494 -7.56 7.79 -27.31
CA THR A 494 -6.22 7.35 -26.90
C THR A 494 -5.96 7.56 -25.41
N ASP A 495 -6.54 8.63 -24.85
CA ASP A 495 -6.46 9.00 -23.45
C ASP A 495 -7.85 9.38 -22.96
N PHE A 496 -8.26 8.78 -21.84
CA PHE A 496 -9.55 9.04 -21.21
C PHE A 496 -9.37 9.00 -19.69
N VAL A 497 -9.52 10.17 -19.05
CA VAL A 497 -9.41 10.32 -17.60
C VAL A 497 -10.61 11.02 -17.01
N ILE A 498 -11.15 10.45 -15.94
CA ILE A 498 -12.32 11.00 -15.23
C ILE A 498 -12.02 11.07 -13.72
N SER A 499 -12.44 12.14 -13.09
CA SER A 499 -12.28 12.36 -11.66
C SER A 499 -13.11 11.34 -10.88
N CYS A 500 -12.50 10.72 -9.85
CA CYS A 500 -13.20 9.89 -8.87
C CYS A 500 -14.43 10.56 -8.23
N ARG A 501 -14.53 11.91 -8.27
CA ARG A 501 -15.64 12.68 -7.71
C ARG A 501 -16.95 12.55 -8.50
N VAL A 502 -16.88 12.04 -9.72
CA VAL A 502 -18.07 11.79 -10.56
C VAL A 502 -18.12 10.34 -11.04
N ALA A 503 -17.35 9.47 -10.39
CA ALA A 503 -17.39 8.04 -10.65
C ALA A 503 -18.81 7.49 -10.46
N ASN A 504 -19.17 6.46 -11.23
CA ASN A 504 -20.45 5.75 -11.13
C ASN A 504 -21.69 6.65 -11.37
N LYS A 505 -21.52 7.83 -11.99
CA LYS A 505 -22.61 8.74 -12.36
C LYS A 505 -23.08 8.57 -13.82
N LYS A 506 -22.66 7.49 -14.49
CA LYS A 506 -22.93 7.20 -15.91
C LYS A 506 -22.40 8.27 -16.87
N ILE A 507 -21.46 9.11 -16.44
CA ILE A 507 -20.85 10.15 -17.27
C ILE A 507 -19.93 9.52 -18.32
N GLU A 508 -19.10 8.56 -17.90
CA GLU A 508 -18.12 7.89 -18.74
C GLU A 508 -18.76 7.17 -19.93
N PRO A 509 -19.76 6.29 -19.72
CA PRO A 509 -20.41 5.61 -20.83
C PRO A 509 -21.25 6.56 -21.71
N THR A 510 -21.90 7.57 -21.12
CA THR A 510 -22.62 8.59 -21.90
C THR A 510 -21.69 9.34 -22.85
N LEU A 511 -20.51 9.72 -22.37
CA LEU A 511 -19.53 10.46 -23.16
C LEU A 511 -18.94 9.60 -24.30
N VAL A 512 -18.58 8.34 -24.04
CA VAL A 512 -18.08 7.46 -25.10
C VAL A 512 -19.18 7.17 -26.14
N ASN A 513 -20.42 6.92 -25.71
CA ASN A 513 -21.54 6.74 -26.64
C ASN A 513 -21.79 8.01 -27.49
N TYR A 514 -21.73 9.20 -26.88
CA TYR A 514 -21.80 10.47 -27.61
C TYR A 514 -20.70 10.62 -28.66
N LEU A 515 -19.44 10.35 -28.29
CA LEU A 515 -18.32 10.43 -29.22
C LEU A 515 -18.46 9.42 -30.36
N SER A 516 -18.96 8.22 -30.08
CA SER A 516 -19.25 7.24 -31.14
C SER A 516 -20.27 7.78 -32.15
N LYS A 517 -21.32 8.48 -31.70
CA LYS A 517 -22.27 9.16 -32.60
C LYS A 517 -21.61 10.26 -33.40
N LYS A 518 -20.79 11.10 -32.75
CA LYS A 518 -20.10 12.24 -33.36
C LYS A 518 -19.15 11.81 -34.47
N TYR A 519 -18.43 10.71 -34.27
CA TYR A 519 -17.49 10.15 -35.25
C TYR A 519 -18.13 9.03 -36.09
N ASN A 520 -19.30 9.33 -36.69
CA ASN A 520 -19.94 8.48 -37.70
C ASN A 520 -20.38 7.07 -37.22
N GLY A 521 -20.72 6.94 -35.94
CA GLY A 521 -21.34 5.75 -35.36
C GLY A 521 -20.36 4.73 -34.76
N LYS A 522 -19.05 4.96 -34.84
CA LYS A 522 -18.05 4.02 -34.31
C LYS A 522 -16.77 4.73 -33.87
N VAL A 523 -16.24 4.34 -32.71
CA VAL A 523 -14.94 4.80 -32.21
C VAL A 523 -14.12 3.62 -31.70
N LEU A 524 -12.79 3.78 -31.72
CA LEU A 524 -11.87 2.91 -31.01
C LEU A 524 -11.56 3.49 -29.62
N PHE A 525 -11.23 2.62 -28.68
CA PHE A 525 -10.93 2.98 -27.30
C PHE A 525 -9.69 2.22 -26.80
N ASN A 526 -8.64 2.95 -26.46
CA ASN A 526 -7.42 2.37 -25.91
C ASN A 526 -7.59 2.08 -24.42
N TYR A 527 -7.26 0.85 -24.04
CA TYR A 527 -7.26 0.43 -22.64
C TYR A 527 -5.97 -0.33 -22.30
N LYS A 528 -5.20 0.24 -21.38
CA LYS A 528 -4.04 -0.43 -20.80
C LYS A 528 -4.43 -1.01 -19.46
N LYS A 529 -4.54 -2.33 -19.37
CA LYS A 529 -4.86 -3.00 -18.10
C LYS A 529 -3.78 -2.69 -17.06
N THR A 530 -4.23 -2.26 -15.88
CA THR A 530 -3.41 -2.11 -14.69
C THR A 530 -4.09 -2.80 -13.52
N ASN A 531 -3.37 -3.00 -12.42
CA ASN A 531 -3.95 -3.56 -11.19
C ASN A 531 -5.00 -2.64 -10.53
N ARG A 532 -5.29 -1.46 -11.10
CA ARG A 532 -6.06 -0.39 -10.44
C ARG A 532 -7.20 0.18 -11.28
N ASN A 533 -7.18 0.04 -12.60
CA ASN A 533 -8.20 0.61 -13.48
C ASN A 533 -9.36 -0.35 -13.78
N GLY A 534 -9.63 -1.29 -12.87
CA GLY A 534 -10.82 -2.14 -12.91
C GLY A 534 -12.14 -1.37 -13.09
N PRO A 535 -12.36 -0.21 -12.43
CA PRO A 535 -13.56 0.60 -12.67
C PRO A 535 -13.67 1.10 -14.12
N MET A 536 -12.56 1.43 -14.77
CA MET A 536 -12.55 1.80 -16.19
C MET A 536 -12.80 0.59 -17.11
N PHE A 537 -12.51 -0.64 -16.65
CA PHE A 537 -12.89 -1.84 -17.39
C PHE A 537 -14.40 -2.07 -17.38
N ALA A 538 -15.10 -1.73 -16.28
CA ALA A 538 -16.55 -1.85 -16.21
C ALA A 538 -17.28 -1.02 -17.29
N LEU A 539 -16.69 0.11 -17.72
CA LEU A 539 -17.16 0.89 -18.87
C LEU A 539 -17.18 0.07 -20.17
N ILE A 540 -16.15 -0.73 -20.40
CA ILE A 540 -15.99 -1.56 -21.60
C ILE A 540 -17.09 -2.63 -21.62
N ASP A 541 -17.33 -3.28 -20.47
CA ASP A 541 -18.39 -4.27 -20.32
C ASP A 541 -19.79 -3.64 -20.48
N GLU A 542 -20.02 -2.48 -19.86
CA GLU A 542 -21.30 -1.76 -19.91
C GLU A 542 -21.67 -1.33 -21.33
N LEU A 543 -20.70 -0.81 -22.09
CA LEU A 543 -20.90 -0.44 -23.50
C LEU A 543 -20.74 -1.63 -24.46
N LYS A 544 -20.54 -2.85 -23.95
CA LYS A 544 -20.35 -4.08 -24.73
C LYS A 544 -19.30 -3.93 -25.83
N MET A 545 -18.18 -3.29 -25.51
CA MET A 545 -17.15 -3.03 -26.51
C MET A 545 -16.40 -4.32 -26.87
N GLU A 546 -16.09 -4.50 -28.16
CA GLU A 546 -15.40 -5.67 -28.65
C GLU A 546 -13.90 -5.40 -28.79
N ARG A 547 -13.04 -6.28 -28.26
CA ARG A 547 -11.60 -6.15 -28.44
C ARG A 547 -11.22 -6.48 -29.88
N VAL A 548 -10.64 -5.53 -30.60
CA VAL A 548 -10.24 -5.66 -32.01
C VAL A 548 -8.74 -5.80 -32.21
N ALA A 549 -7.92 -5.35 -31.27
CA ALA A 549 -6.46 -5.51 -31.31
C ALA A 549 -5.84 -5.52 -29.91
N SER A 550 -4.59 -5.97 -29.84
CA SER A 550 -3.74 -5.85 -28.65
C SER A 550 -2.29 -5.64 -29.12
N LYS A 551 -1.67 -4.53 -28.71
CA LYS A 551 -0.29 -4.20 -29.07
C LYS A 551 0.42 -3.54 -27.89
N ASP A 552 1.65 -3.99 -27.60
CA ASP A 552 2.52 -3.41 -26.55
C ASP A 552 1.85 -3.27 -25.17
N GLY A 553 0.97 -4.23 -24.83
CA GLY A 553 0.22 -4.25 -23.57
C GLY A 553 -0.95 -3.25 -23.50
N VAL A 554 -1.35 -2.68 -24.64
CA VAL A 554 -2.57 -1.87 -24.80
C VAL A 554 -3.57 -2.66 -25.63
N ASP A 555 -4.73 -2.94 -25.05
CA ASP A 555 -5.88 -3.51 -25.75
C ASP A 555 -6.66 -2.38 -26.44
N VAL A 556 -7.10 -2.61 -27.67
CA VAL A 556 -7.94 -1.67 -28.43
C VAL A 556 -9.33 -2.27 -28.54
N TYR A 557 -10.32 -1.52 -28.07
CA TYR A 557 -11.72 -1.89 -28.10
C TYR A 557 -12.48 -1.06 -29.12
N SER A 558 -13.50 -1.65 -29.72
CA SER A 558 -14.42 -0.97 -30.62
C SER A 558 -15.75 -0.74 -29.94
N CYS A 559 -16.20 0.51 -29.94
CA CYS A 559 -17.51 0.91 -29.44
C CYS A 559 -18.36 1.42 -30.60
N SER A 560 -19.54 0.82 -30.77
CA SER A 560 -20.55 1.28 -31.73
C SER A 560 -21.58 2.13 -31.01
N TYR A 561 -22.15 3.11 -31.71
CA TYR A 561 -23.21 3.96 -31.17
C TYR A 561 -24.45 3.14 -30.82
N ASN A 562 -24.97 3.38 -29.63
CA ASN A 562 -26.20 2.80 -29.12
C ASN A 562 -27.22 3.92 -28.86
N ASP A 563 -28.23 4.01 -29.71
CA ASP A 563 -29.35 4.95 -29.61
C ASP A 563 -30.31 4.63 -28.46
N HIS A 564 -30.30 3.39 -27.95
CA HIS A 564 -31.10 2.94 -26.81
C HIS A 564 -30.36 3.09 -25.47
N TYR A 565 -29.16 3.68 -25.45
CA TYR A 565 -28.43 3.90 -24.20
C TYR A 565 -29.17 4.90 -23.30
N PRO A 566 -29.38 4.62 -21.99
CA PRO A 566 -30.18 5.46 -21.11
C PRO A 566 -29.70 6.91 -21.03
N GLN A 567 -30.63 7.87 -21.15
CA GLN A 567 -30.36 9.31 -21.03
C GLN A 567 -30.34 9.77 -19.57
N ILE A 568 -29.41 9.23 -18.78
CA ILE A 568 -29.26 9.57 -17.36
C ILE A 568 -28.52 10.91 -17.18
N VAL A 569 -27.58 11.21 -18.08
CA VAL A 569 -26.76 12.43 -18.05
C VAL A 569 -27.13 13.30 -19.24
N MET A 570 -27.45 14.57 -18.98
CA MET A 570 -27.61 15.56 -20.05
C MET A 570 -26.23 16.06 -20.48
N LEU A 571 -25.82 15.72 -21.70
CA LEU A 571 -24.54 16.11 -22.27
C LEU A 571 -24.73 17.22 -23.32
N GLU A 572 -24.06 18.34 -23.14
CA GLU A 572 -24.02 19.46 -24.07
C GLU A 572 -22.58 19.69 -24.55
N GLU A 573 -22.38 19.97 -25.84
CA GLU A 573 -21.07 20.34 -26.38
C GLU A 573 -21.07 21.83 -26.75
N PHE A 574 -20.10 22.57 -26.22
CA PHE A 574 -19.86 23.97 -26.56
C PHE A 574 -18.70 24.06 -27.56
N SER A 575 -18.95 24.79 -28.65
CA SER A 575 -18.00 25.05 -29.74
C SER A 575 -16.87 25.99 -29.33
#